data_AF-A0A6A9QM86-F1
#
_entry.id   AF-A0A6A9QM86-F1
#
_cell.length_a   1.000
_cell.length_b   1.000
_cell.length_c   1.000
_cell.angle_alpha   90.00
_cell.angle_beta   90.00
_cell.angle_gamma   90.00
#
_symmetry.space_group_name_H-M   'P 1'
#
loop_
_entity.id
_entity.type
_entity.pdbx_description
1 polymer ?
#
loop_
_entity_poly.entity_id
_entity_poly.type
_entity_poly.pdbx_seq_one_letter_code
_entity_poly.pdbx_strand_id
1 'polypeptide(L)'
;MDSGISITAEKLVDVTIKKACHIKIDNQEIIKLVGISSREIAFRVTDSISYWLTSSQNSLLYCKICNKGPFTKKGLYLHLSRLHRQDIKALLEEEIKREVRTAL
;
A
#
# COMPACT_ATOMS: atom_id res chain seq x y z
N MET A 1 20.88 6.96 -6.19
CA MET A 1 20.08 6.29 -7.24
C MET A 1 18.86 5.68 -6.57
N ASP A 2 17.69 5.71 -7.23
CA ASP A 2 16.31 5.38 -6.76
C ASP A 2 15.41 6.51 -6.22
N SER A 3 15.76 7.79 -6.39
CA SER A 3 14.91 8.91 -5.92
C SER A 3 13.48 8.88 -6.50
N GLY A 4 13.32 8.45 -7.77
CA GLY A 4 12.01 8.33 -8.41
C GLY A 4 11.13 7.20 -7.85
N ILE A 5 11.74 6.06 -7.49
CA ILE A 5 11.03 4.94 -6.85
C ILE A 5 10.58 5.35 -5.45
N SER A 6 11.47 5.96 -4.66
CA SER A 6 11.12 6.39 -3.29
C SER A 6 9.99 7.43 -3.29
N ILE A 7 10.04 8.40 -4.22
CA ILE A 7 8.95 9.39 -4.39
C ILE A 7 7.64 8.69 -4.75
N THR A 8 7.67 7.72 -5.68
CA THR A 8 6.48 6.98 -6.10
C THR A 8 5.91 6.16 -4.95
N ALA A 9 6.77 5.45 -4.21
CA ALA A 9 6.37 4.69 -3.03
C ALA A 9 5.70 5.59 -1.98
N GLU A 10 6.31 6.74 -1.65
CA GLU A 10 5.74 7.71 -0.69
C GLU A 10 4.33 8.15 -1.07
N LYS A 11 4.09 8.45 -2.36
CA LYS A 11 2.77 8.84 -2.85
C LYS A 11 1.74 7.72 -2.74
N LEU A 12 2.17 6.46 -2.85
CA LEU A 12 1.28 5.30 -2.83
C LEU A 12 0.95 4.78 -1.43
N VAL A 13 1.64 5.24 -0.37
CA VAL A 13 1.44 4.74 1.01
C VAL A 13 -0.03 4.86 1.44
N ASP A 14 -0.64 6.03 1.30
CA ASP A 14 -1.99 6.28 1.81
C ASP A 14 -3.06 5.44 1.09
N VAL A 15 -2.99 5.37 -0.23
CA VAL A 15 -3.91 4.56 -1.03
C VAL A 15 -3.73 3.06 -0.75
N THR A 16 -2.50 2.61 -0.50
CA THR A 16 -2.22 1.22 -0.13
C THR A 16 -2.86 0.88 1.22
N ILE A 17 -2.75 1.78 2.21
CA ILE A 17 -3.36 1.60 3.53
C ILE A 17 -4.88 1.60 3.44
N LYS A 18 -5.48 2.56 2.71
CA LYS A 18 -6.93 2.60 2.48
C LYS A 18 -7.42 1.27 1.89
N LYS A 19 -6.70 0.73 0.91
CA LYS A 19 -7.03 -0.53 0.24
C LYS A 19 -6.96 -1.72 1.20
N ALA A 20 -5.90 -1.80 2.00
CA ALA A 20 -5.75 -2.81 3.06
C ALA A 20 -6.86 -2.73 4.12
N CYS A 21 -7.45 -1.55 4.33
CA CYS A 21 -8.54 -1.33 5.28
C CYS A 21 -9.94 -1.52 4.68
N HIS A 22 -10.04 -2.00 3.43
CA HIS A 22 -11.30 -2.09 2.67
C HIS A 22 -12.06 -0.76 2.61
N ILE A 23 -11.32 0.34 2.50
CA ILE A 23 -11.84 1.68 2.20
C ILE A 23 -11.84 1.81 0.69
N LYS A 24 -12.98 2.23 0.11
CA LYS A 24 -13.12 2.38 -1.34
C LYS A 24 -12.21 3.51 -1.84
N ILE A 25 -11.48 3.25 -2.91
CA ILE A 25 -10.60 4.20 -3.59
C ILE A 25 -10.99 4.22 -5.05
N ASP A 26 -10.98 5.40 -5.66
CA ASP A 26 -11.18 5.54 -7.09
C ASP A 26 -9.86 5.35 -7.84
N ASN A 27 -9.87 4.62 -8.96
CA ASN A 27 -8.66 4.38 -9.75
C ASN A 27 -8.02 5.68 -10.27
N GLN A 28 -8.80 6.74 -10.47
CA GLN A 28 -8.28 8.06 -10.85
C GLN A 28 -7.44 8.69 -9.72
N GLU A 29 -7.70 8.37 -8.45
CA GLU A 29 -6.88 8.84 -7.32
C GLU A 29 -5.44 8.33 -7.46
N ILE A 30 -5.28 7.04 -7.77
CA ILE A 30 -3.97 6.42 -7.98
C ILE A 30 -3.28 7.00 -9.22
N ILE A 31 -4.00 7.14 -10.34
CA ILE A 31 -3.45 7.70 -11.59
C ILE A 31 -2.95 9.13 -11.38
N LYS A 32 -3.67 9.97 -10.62
CA LYS A 32 -3.25 11.35 -10.31
C LYS A 32 -1.96 11.40 -9.50
N LEU A 33 -1.69 10.41 -8.66
CA LEU A 33 -0.48 10.35 -7.84
C LEU A 33 0.77 10.03 -8.66
N VAL A 34 0.67 9.05 -9.56
CA VAL A 34 1.86 8.47 -10.25
C VAL A 34 1.96 8.83 -11.74
N GLY A 35 0.89 9.36 -12.34
CA GLY A 35 0.80 9.62 -13.78
C GLY A 35 0.38 8.38 -14.59
N ILE A 36 -0.01 8.62 -15.85
CA ILE A 36 -0.54 7.57 -16.75
C ILE A 36 0.51 6.48 -17.02
N SER A 37 1.77 6.86 -17.23
CA SER A 37 2.84 5.94 -17.60
C SER A 37 3.12 4.89 -16.53
N SER A 38 2.89 5.21 -15.25
CA SER A 38 3.17 4.32 -14.12
C SER A 38 1.92 3.64 -13.55
N ARG A 39 0.74 3.80 -14.20
CA ARG A 39 -0.55 3.37 -13.65
C ARG A 39 -0.61 1.87 -13.38
N GLU A 40 -0.10 1.06 -14.31
CA GLU A 40 -0.23 -0.40 -14.22
C GLU A 40 0.65 -0.97 -13.12
N ILE A 41 1.89 -0.48 -13.02
CA ILE A 41 2.80 -0.81 -11.93
C ILE A 41 2.18 -0.38 -10.60
N ALA A 42 1.63 0.83 -10.50
CA ALA A 42 1.00 1.30 -9.27
C ALA A 42 -0.21 0.46 -8.86
N PHE A 43 -1.08 0.05 -9.79
CA PHE A 43 -2.18 -0.85 -9.47
C PHE A 43 -1.68 -2.19 -8.94
N ARG A 44 -0.74 -2.85 -9.64
CA ARG A 44 -0.19 -4.14 -9.21
C ARG A 44 0.48 -4.07 -7.84
N VAL A 45 1.35 -3.08 -7.64
CA VAL A 45 2.08 -2.88 -6.38
C VAL A 45 1.11 -2.62 -5.23
N THR A 46 0.14 -1.72 -5.40
CA THR A 46 -0.81 -1.40 -4.33
C THR A 46 -1.75 -2.57 -4.02
N ASP A 47 -2.20 -3.34 -5.03
CA ASP A 47 -2.95 -4.58 -4.83
C ASP A 47 -2.14 -5.60 -4.03
N SER A 48 -0.93 -5.91 -4.48
CA SER A 48 -0.01 -6.86 -3.85
C SER A 48 0.23 -6.50 -2.39
N ILE A 49 0.75 -5.31 -2.12
CA ILE A 49 1.10 -4.90 -0.75
C ILE A 49 -0.14 -4.81 0.13
N SER A 50 -1.24 -4.23 -0.35
CA SER A 50 -2.45 -4.10 0.48
C SER A 50 -3.02 -5.44 0.96
N TYR A 51 -2.96 -6.48 0.12
CA TYR A 51 -3.33 -7.84 0.48
C TYR A 51 -2.44 -8.42 1.60
N TRP A 52 -1.15 -8.12 1.57
CA TRP A 52 -0.18 -8.60 2.57
C TRP A 52 -0.25 -7.89 3.91
N LEU A 53 -0.72 -6.64 3.95
CA LEU A 53 -0.73 -5.82 5.17
C LEU A 53 -1.77 -6.26 6.23
N THR A 54 -2.82 -6.93 5.81
CA THR A 54 -3.98 -7.24 6.66
C THR A 54 -4.37 -8.71 6.59
N SER A 55 -4.92 -9.23 7.67
CA SER A 55 -5.72 -10.47 7.65
C SER A 55 -7.09 -10.21 8.24
N SER A 56 -8.11 -10.87 7.70
CA SER A 56 -9.48 -10.81 8.20
C SER A 56 -9.87 -12.15 8.83
N GLN A 57 -10.43 -12.10 10.05
CA GLN A 57 -11.09 -13.24 10.69
C GLN A 57 -12.42 -12.77 11.26
N ASN A 58 -13.54 -13.38 10.86
CA ASN A 58 -14.89 -13.03 11.35
C ASN A 58 -15.20 -11.51 11.27
N SER A 59 -14.84 -10.86 10.15
CA SER A 59 -14.99 -9.41 9.91
C SER A 59 -14.09 -8.49 10.76
N LEU A 60 -13.20 -9.04 11.58
CA LEU A 60 -12.20 -8.30 12.33
C LEU A 60 -10.87 -8.28 11.57
N LEU A 61 -10.20 -7.12 11.57
CA LEU A 61 -8.95 -6.93 10.86
C LEU A 61 -7.75 -6.99 11.80
N TYR A 62 -6.64 -7.58 11.33
CA TYR A 62 -5.39 -7.68 12.07
C TYR A 62 -4.25 -7.15 11.21
N CYS A 63 -3.33 -6.41 11.84
CA CYS A 63 -2.12 -5.92 11.18
C CYS A 63 -1.11 -7.06 11.05
N LYS A 64 -0.70 -7.40 9.83
CA LYS A 64 0.29 -8.46 9.59
C LYS A 64 1.74 -8.01 9.76
N ILE A 65 2.00 -6.72 9.94
CA ILE A 65 3.36 -6.21 10.24
C ILE A 65 3.72 -6.49 11.70
N CYS A 66 2.80 -6.22 12.64
CA CYS A 66 3.06 -6.38 14.08
C CYS A 66 2.17 -7.40 14.79
N ASN A 67 1.32 -8.13 14.05
CA ASN A 67 0.37 -9.12 14.56
C ASN A 67 -0.59 -8.59 15.63
N LYS A 68 -0.87 -7.28 15.63
CA LYS A 68 -1.86 -6.66 16.54
C LYS A 68 -3.26 -6.68 15.95
N GLY A 69 -4.24 -6.69 16.84
CA GLY A 69 -5.67 -6.62 16.53
C GLY A 69 -6.50 -7.20 17.68
N PRO A 70 -7.82 -7.34 17.50
CA PRO A 70 -8.57 -6.96 16.30
C PRO A 70 -8.78 -5.44 16.17
N PHE A 71 -8.87 -4.95 14.94
CA PHE A 71 -9.16 -3.56 14.60
C PHE A 71 -10.45 -3.43 13.78
N THR A 72 -11.13 -2.30 13.93
CA THR A 72 -12.10 -1.81 12.94
C THR A 72 -11.37 -1.28 11.70
N LYS A 73 -12.07 -1.06 10.57
CA LYS A 73 -11.49 -0.43 9.38
C LYS A 73 -10.76 0.89 9.69
N LYS A 74 -11.40 1.76 10.47
CA LYS A 74 -10.82 3.05 10.91
C LYS A 74 -9.64 2.85 11.86
N GLY A 75 -9.74 1.88 12.78
CA GLY A 75 -8.66 1.54 13.70
C GLY A 75 -7.41 1.05 12.98
N LEU A 76 -7.56 0.14 12.02
CA LEU A 76 -6.44 -0.38 11.24
C LEU A 76 -5.82 0.72 10.39
N TYR A 77 -6.63 1.57 9.76
CA TYR A 77 -6.12 2.71 8.98
C TYR A 77 -5.23 3.61 9.85
N LEU A 78 -5.72 4.02 11.03
CA LEU A 78 -4.94 4.85 11.95
C LEU A 78 -3.67 4.14 12.44
N HIS A 79 -3.75 2.85 12.71
CA HIS A 79 -2.62 2.04 13.14
C HIS A 79 -1.52 1.97 12.07
N LEU A 80 -1.88 1.58 10.84
CA LEU A 80 -0.94 1.50 9.71
C LEU A 80 -0.35 2.87 9.38
N SER A 81 -1.19 3.92 9.31
CA SER A 81 -0.74 5.27 8.95
C SER A 81 0.17 5.92 9.98
N ARG A 82 0.05 5.57 11.27
CA ARG A 82 0.85 6.19 12.34
C ARG A 82 2.07 5.36 12.73
N LEU A 83 1.95 4.04 12.80
CA LEU A 83 3.01 3.17 13.34
C LEU A 83 3.83 2.47 12.24
N HIS A 84 3.22 2.20 11.08
CA HIS A 84 3.84 1.38 10.04
C HIS A 84 4.00 2.11 8.71
N ARG A 85 3.86 3.44 8.69
CA ARG A 85 3.96 4.23 7.47
C ARG A 85 5.28 3.99 6.73
N GLN A 86 6.40 4.00 7.47
CA GLN A 86 7.73 3.79 6.91
C GLN A 86 7.95 2.34 6.46
N ASP A 87 7.44 1.36 7.22
CA ASP A 87 7.49 -0.05 6.83
C ASP A 87 6.75 -0.27 5.51
N ILE A 88 5.56 0.30 5.36
CA ILE A 88 4.76 0.21 4.14
C ILE A 88 5.46 0.88 2.97
N LYS A 89 6.09 2.05 3.19
CA LYS A 89 6.89 2.70 2.16
C LYS A 89 8.03 1.80 1.70
N ALA A 90 8.79 1.20 2.62
CA ALA A 90 9.89 0.30 2.27
C ALA A 90 9.40 -0.92 1.48
N LEU A 91 8.27 -1.52 1.87
CA LEU A 91 7.64 -2.62 1.12
C LEU A 91 7.23 -2.18 -0.30
N LEU A 92 6.67 -0.98 -0.45
CA LEU A 92 6.31 -0.43 -1.76
C LEU A 92 7.55 -0.16 -2.62
N GLU A 93 8.63 0.36 -2.05
CA GLU A 93 9.89 0.60 -2.78
C GLU A 93 10.46 -0.70 -3.35
N GLU A 94 10.53 -1.76 -2.55
CA GLU A 94 11.03 -3.06 -3.00
C GLU A 94 10.11 -3.70 -4.05
N GLU A 95 8.79 -3.60 -3.87
CA GLU A 95 7.83 -4.14 -4.84
C GLU A 95 7.90 -3.38 -6.18
N ILE A 96 8.01 -2.04 -6.15
CA ILE A 96 8.19 -1.23 -7.37
C ILE A 96 9.48 -1.61 -8.08
N LYS A 97 10.60 -1.76 -7.36
CA LYS A 97 11.88 -2.21 -7.94
C LYS A 97 11.73 -3.56 -8.63
N ARG A 98 10.99 -4.51 -8.01
CA ARG A 98 10.71 -5.82 -8.60
C ARG A 98 9.90 -5.69 -9.89
N GLU A 99 8.80 -4.96 -9.86
CA GLU A 99 7.92 -4.79 -11.03
C GLU A 99 8.62 -4.09 -12.20
N VAL A 100 9.48 -3.10 -11.92
CA VAL A 100 10.27 -2.42 -12.96
C VAL A 100 11.28 -3.37 -13.59
N ARG A 101 11.96 -4.22 -12.81
CA ARG A 101 12.91 -5.21 -13.34
C ARG A 101 12.23 -6.27 -14.20
N THR A 102 11.03 -6.69 -13.87
CA THR A 102 10.27 -7.71 -14.63
C THR A 102 9.65 -7.14 -15.91
N ALA A 103 9.49 -5.81 -16.00
CA ALA A 103 8.93 -5.14 -17.17
C ALA A 103 9.98 -4.79 -18.24
N LEU A 104 11.27 -4.96 -17.94
CA LEU A 104 12.41 -4.77 -18.84
C LEU A 104 12.86 -6.12 -19.41
#